data_AF-A0A7C2D5B1-F1
#
_entry.id   AF-A0A7C2D5B1-F1
#
_cell.length_a   1.000
_cell.length_b   1.000
_cell.length_c   1.000
_cell.angle_alpha   90.00
_cell.angle_beta   90.00
_cell.angle_gamma   90.00
#
_symmetry.space_group_name_H-M   'P 1'
#
loop_
_entity.id
_entity.type
_entity.pdbx_description
1 polymer ?
#
loop_
_entity_poly.entity_id
_entity_poly.type
_entity_poly.pdbx_seq_one_letter_code
_entity_poly.pdbx_strand_id
1 'polypeptide(L)'
;MAALVIYLRLHDGRYHGRGDWPPSPARLFQALVAGAGLSGPLEETEREALAWLETLSAPSIAVPRAWQPRRGVLFYMPNNDSDGIEGDPSKMAKIRTATKIFRPYLFDAGIPFVYAWPLGQEPADQQRIKTICSLAERLYQLGRGIDMAWAWGETRDDDEVADLLAAYPRQVFHPSKNGSGRLLPTPFPGSLKSLEGRHQAYGERFSYSKEGKKVKVVFRQPPKARFQLTPYESPPSRQIYELRDPVQEGVFAPWPLVRAYELVVRLRNAAVARLKRAMPARAADIDRVLVGRRPDGGNDCPPEGRVRIIPLPSIGHMHADREIRRVLVETP
;
A
#
# COMPACT_ATOMS: atom_id res chain seq x y z
N MET A 1 13.58 -15.48 7.82
CA MET A 1 12.12 -15.21 7.83
C MET A 1 11.76 -14.87 6.41
N ALA A 2 10.61 -15.29 5.90
CA ALA A 2 10.33 -15.23 4.47
C ALA A 2 9.26 -14.18 4.14
N ALA A 3 9.39 -13.62 2.94
CA ALA A 3 8.43 -12.72 2.34
C ALA A 3 8.05 -13.23 0.95
N LEU A 4 6.76 -13.11 0.61
CA LEU A 4 6.29 -13.26 -0.77
C LEU A 4 6.49 -11.93 -1.48
N VAL A 5 7.22 -11.94 -2.59
CA VAL A 5 7.50 -10.74 -3.38
C VAL A 5 6.94 -10.93 -4.78
N ILE A 6 6.06 -10.02 -5.21
CA ILE A 6 5.58 -9.93 -6.59
C ILE A 6 6.20 -8.71 -7.24
N TYR A 7 6.89 -8.95 -8.36
CA TYR A 7 7.40 -7.89 -9.22
C TYR A 7 6.46 -7.73 -10.41
N LEU A 8 6.31 -6.50 -10.87
CA LEU A 8 5.45 -6.17 -11.99
C LEU A 8 6.09 -5.11 -12.86
N ARG A 9 6.02 -5.30 -14.17
CA ARG A 9 6.39 -4.27 -15.15
C ARG A 9 5.19 -3.90 -15.98
N LEU A 10 5.02 -2.60 -16.22
CA LEU A 10 4.13 -2.12 -17.28
C LEU A 10 4.91 -2.10 -18.59
N HIS A 11 4.22 -2.43 -19.68
CA HIS A 11 4.79 -2.39 -21.03
C HIS A 11 5.32 -1.01 -21.39
N ASP A 12 4.55 0.02 -21.04
CA ASP A 12 4.92 1.41 -21.21
C ASP A 12 5.27 2.07 -19.88
N GLY A 13 6.06 3.15 -19.95
CA GLY A 13 6.35 4.04 -18.82
C GLY A 13 5.17 4.91 -18.41
N ARG A 14 3.95 4.37 -18.51
CA ARG A 14 2.67 5.07 -18.34
C ARG A 14 1.69 4.21 -17.56
N TYR A 15 1.04 4.80 -16.58
CA TYR A 15 -0.05 4.18 -15.84
C TYR A 15 -1.28 5.08 -15.83
N HIS A 16 -2.43 4.56 -16.26
CA HIS A 16 -3.66 5.30 -16.47
C HIS A 16 -4.73 5.03 -15.40
N GLY A 17 -4.39 4.30 -14.33
CA GLY A 17 -5.25 4.13 -13.17
C GLY A 17 -5.68 5.46 -12.56
N ARG A 18 -6.91 5.50 -12.03
CA ARG A 18 -7.52 6.74 -11.51
C ARG A 18 -7.65 6.62 -10.00
N GLY A 19 -6.96 7.50 -9.29
CA GLY A 19 -7.10 7.68 -7.84
C GLY A 19 -6.18 6.81 -6.97
N ASP A 20 -5.45 5.88 -7.57
CA ASP A 20 -4.63 4.88 -6.89
C ASP A 20 -3.17 4.94 -7.35
N TRP A 21 -2.44 6.01 -6.99
CA TRP A 21 -0.97 5.99 -7.06
C TRP A 21 -0.38 5.88 -5.65
N PRO A 22 0.48 4.89 -5.38
CA PRO A 22 0.84 3.77 -6.27
C PRO A 22 -0.36 2.86 -6.56
N PRO A 23 -0.36 2.05 -7.65
CA PRO A 23 -1.42 1.09 -7.90
C PRO A 23 -1.63 0.22 -6.66
N SER A 24 -2.85 0.17 -6.14
CA SER A 24 -3.08 -0.39 -4.81
C SER A 24 -2.95 -1.92 -4.78
N PRO A 25 -2.78 -2.55 -3.60
CA PRO A 25 -2.78 -4.02 -3.52
C PRO A 25 -4.07 -4.66 -4.01
N ALA A 26 -5.22 -3.99 -3.84
CA ALA A 26 -6.47 -4.44 -4.45
C ALA A 26 -6.41 -4.44 -5.99
N ARG A 27 -5.69 -3.48 -6.60
CA ARG A 27 -5.52 -3.43 -8.06
C ARG A 27 -4.72 -4.63 -8.55
N LEU A 28 -3.64 -4.98 -7.85
CA LEU A 28 -2.86 -6.17 -8.14
C LEU A 28 -3.69 -7.44 -7.92
N PHE A 29 -4.42 -7.54 -6.80
CA PHE A 29 -5.30 -8.67 -6.52
C PHE A 29 -6.33 -8.89 -7.64
N GLN A 30 -7.00 -7.81 -8.10
CA GLN A 30 -7.90 -7.86 -9.24
C GLN A 30 -7.21 -8.33 -10.52
N ALA A 31 -5.96 -7.90 -10.75
CA ALA A 31 -5.19 -8.29 -11.92
C ALA A 31 -4.80 -9.78 -11.91
N LEU A 32 -4.43 -10.32 -10.73
CA LEU A 32 -4.18 -11.76 -10.56
C LEU A 32 -5.43 -12.58 -10.88
N VAL A 33 -6.58 -12.19 -10.31
CA VAL A 33 -7.88 -12.85 -10.56
C VAL A 33 -8.26 -12.78 -12.04
N ALA A 34 -8.11 -11.61 -12.68
CA ALA A 34 -8.45 -11.41 -14.08
C ALA A 34 -7.52 -12.17 -15.04
N GLY A 35 -6.23 -12.25 -14.74
CA GLY A 35 -5.24 -13.00 -15.53
C GLY A 35 -5.55 -14.50 -15.54
N ALA A 36 -5.84 -15.08 -14.37
CA ALA A 36 -6.24 -16.48 -14.27
C ALA A 36 -7.55 -16.77 -15.01
N GLY A 37 -8.51 -15.85 -14.92
CA GLY A 37 -9.81 -15.94 -15.61
C GLY A 37 -9.72 -16.05 -17.15
N LEU A 38 -8.60 -15.64 -17.77
CA LEU A 38 -8.38 -15.84 -19.21
C LEU A 38 -8.29 -17.32 -19.61
N SER A 39 -7.84 -18.17 -18.68
CA SER A 39 -7.70 -19.62 -18.91
C SER A 39 -8.99 -20.40 -18.60
N GLY A 40 -10.05 -19.71 -18.19
CA GLY A 40 -11.31 -20.31 -17.75
C GLY A 40 -11.66 -19.96 -16.30
N PRO A 41 -12.64 -20.66 -15.70
CA PRO A 41 -12.96 -20.50 -14.29
C PRO A 41 -11.75 -20.78 -13.39
N LEU A 42 -11.61 -20.03 -12.29
CA LEU A 42 -10.57 -20.29 -11.29
C LEU A 42 -10.70 -21.72 -10.74
N GLU A 43 -9.58 -22.44 -10.71
CA GLU A 43 -9.47 -23.73 -10.04
C GLU A 43 -9.60 -23.57 -8.52
N GLU A 44 -9.97 -24.63 -7.81
CA GLU A 44 -10.16 -24.56 -6.35
C GLU A 44 -8.86 -24.20 -5.62
N THR A 45 -7.73 -24.74 -6.08
CA THR A 45 -6.39 -24.44 -5.55
C THR A 45 -6.03 -22.96 -5.70
N GLU A 46 -6.46 -22.32 -6.79
CA GLU A 46 -6.26 -20.90 -7.05
C GLU A 46 -7.16 -20.04 -6.15
N ARG A 47 -8.42 -20.46 -5.95
CA ARG A 47 -9.35 -19.81 -5.02
C ARG A 47 -8.82 -19.86 -3.59
N GLU A 48 -8.34 -21.01 -3.15
CA GLU A 48 -7.74 -21.18 -1.82
C GLU A 48 -6.50 -20.30 -1.65
N ALA A 49 -5.62 -20.23 -2.66
CA ALA A 49 -4.42 -19.40 -2.62
C ALA A 49 -4.77 -17.90 -2.59
N LEU A 50 -5.75 -17.47 -3.41
CA LEU A 50 -6.24 -16.09 -3.42
C LEU A 50 -6.93 -15.74 -2.09
N ALA A 51 -7.76 -16.63 -1.54
CA ALA A 51 -8.40 -16.44 -0.24
C ALA A 51 -7.36 -16.36 0.89
N TRP A 52 -6.29 -17.14 0.82
CA TRP A 52 -5.16 -17.01 1.74
C TRP A 52 -4.45 -15.66 1.59
N LEU A 53 -4.22 -15.17 0.38
CA LEU A 53 -3.61 -13.86 0.13
C LEU A 53 -4.43 -12.71 0.74
N GLU A 54 -5.76 -12.86 0.86
CA GLU A 54 -6.63 -11.90 1.56
C GLU A 54 -6.39 -11.82 3.08
N THR A 55 -5.84 -12.89 3.67
CA THR A 55 -5.56 -12.95 5.11
C THR A 55 -4.24 -12.29 5.49
N LEU A 56 -3.35 -12.10 4.51
CA LEU A 56 -2.05 -11.49 4.77
C LEU A 56 -2.22 -10.01 5.09
N SER A 57 -1.30 -9.48 5.90
CA SER A 57 -1.21 -8.03 6.10
C SER A 57 -0.96 -7.32 4.77
N ALA A 58 -1.38 -6.06 4.68
CA ALA A 58 -1.07 -5.23 3.52
C ALA A 58 0.46 -5.26 3.21
N PRO A 59 0.86 -5.33 1.93
CA PRO A 59 2.26 -5.41 1.54
C PRO A 59 2.96 -4.05 1.61
N SER A 60 4.28 -4.04 1.71
CA SER A 60 5.06 -2.85 1.29
C SER A 60 5.05 -2.75 -0.23
N ILE A 61 5.00 -1.52 -0.76
CA ILE A 61 4.93 -1.28 -2.21
C ILE A 61 6.12 -0.41 -2.61
N ALA A 62 7.01 -0.92 -3.45
CA ALA A 62 8.02 -0.09 -4.10
C ALA A 62 7.65 0.16 -5.56
N VAL A 63 7.69 1.41 -5.98
CA VAL A 63 7.32 1.81 -7.34
C VAL A 63 8.36 2.75 -7.93
N PRO A 64 8.51 2.75 -9.27
CA PRO A 64 9.35 3.75 -9.89
C PRO A 64 8.79 5.14 -9.58
N ARG A 65 9.71 6.08 -9.32
CA ARG A 65 9.41 7.50 -9.15
C ARG A 65 8.63 7.94 -10.37
N ALA A 66 7.39 8.28 -10.14
CA ALA A 66 6.53 8.79 -11.18
C ALA A 66 6.27 10.27 -11.00
N TRP A 67 5.98 10.89 -12.12
CA TRP A 67 5.44 12.23 -12.17
C TRP A 67 4.09 12.18 -12.88
N GLN A 68 3.15 13.01 -12.43
CA GLN A 68 1.88 13.18 -13.08
C GLN A 68 1.80 14.60 -13.66
N PRO A 69 1.45 14.77 -14.95
CA PRO A 69 1.22 16.09 -15.54
C PRO A 69 0.25 16.92 -14.71
N ARG A 70 0.40 18.25 -14.64
CA ARG A 70 -0.60 19.10 -13.95
C ARG A 70 -1.93 19.17 -14.70
N ARG A 71 -1.88 19.17 -16.03
CA ARG A 71 -3.04 19.20 -16.93
C ARG A 71 -3.19 17.85 -17.61
N GLY A 72 -4.43 17.39 -17.78
CA GLY A 72 -4.74 16.22 -18.60
C GLY A 72 -5.01 16.61 -20.05
N VAL A 73 -4.91 15.64 -20.94
CA VAL A 73 -5.30 15.78 -22.36
C VAL A 73 -6.76 15.37 -22.49
N LEU A 74 -7.58 16.24 -23.10
CA LEU A 74 -8.98 15.95 -23.40
C LEU A 74 -9.07 15.20 -24.73
N PHE A 75 -9.60 13.98 -24.70
CA PHE A 75 -9.91 13.21 -25.90
C PHE A 75 -11.41 13.27 -26.18
N TYR A 76 -11.75 13.40 -27.46
CA TYR A 76 -13.10 13.27 -28.00
C TYR A 76 -13.22 11.92 -28.68
N MET A 77 -14.11 11.07 -28.15
CA MET A 77 -14.32 9.70 -28.59
C MET A 77 -15.70 9.61 -29.24
N PRO A 78 -15.83 8.88 -30.36
CA PRO A 78 -17.14 8.50 -30.87
C PRO A 78 -17.92 7.77 -29.78
N ASN A 79 -19.17 8.14 -29.55
CA ASN A 79 -20.11 7.22 -28.93
C ASN A 79 -20.28 6.02 -29.86
N ASN A 80 -20.51 4.83 -29.32
CA ASN A 80 -20.86 3.63 -30.10
C ASN A 80 -22.30 3.78 -30.65
N ASP A 81 -22.51 4.81 -31.46
CA ASP A 81 -23.77 5.21 -32.10
C ASP A 81 -23.52 5.37 -33.60
N SER A 82 -23.01 4.30 -34.21
CA SER A 82 -22.84 4.23 -35.66
C SER A 82 -24.19 4.32 -36.38
N ASP A 83 -25.27 3.89 -35.72
CA ASP A 83 -26.62 3.94 -36.26
C ASP A 83 -27.09 5.39 -36.43
N GLY A 84 -26.74 6.28 -35.48
CA GLY A 84 -26.96 7.72 -35.59
C GLY A 84 -26.24 8.42 -36.74
N ILE A 85 -25.31 7.73 -37.43
CA ILE A 85 -24.64 8.21 -38.66
C ILE A 85 -24.83 7.27 -39.86
N GLU A 86 -25.78 6.33 -39.80
CA GLU A 86 -26.05 5.36 -40.88
C GLU A 86 -24.81 4.52 -41.26
N GLY A 87 -23.87 4.34 -40.32
CA GLY A 87 -22.62 3.63 -40.55
C GLY A 87 -21.57 4.37 -41.40
N ASP A 88 -21.80 5.63 -41.78
CA ASP A 88 -20.90 6.41 -42.64
C ASP A 88 -19.68 6.96 -41.87
N PRO A 89 -18.45 6.43 -42.08
CA PRO A 89 -17.27 6.85 -41.32
C PRO A 89 -16.89 8.31 -41.55
N SER A 90 -17.29 8.93 -42.66
CA SER A 90 -17.02 10.34 -42.93
C SER A 90 -17.76 11.28 -41.97
N LYS A 91 -18.87 10.81 -41.39
CA LYS A 91 -19.70 11.55 -40.41
C LYS A 91 -19.27 11.33 -38.96
N MET A 92 -18.18 10.60 -38.69
CA MET A 92 -17.71 10.27 -37.33
C MET A 92 -17.54 11.47 -36.40
N ALA A 93 -17.23 12.65 -36.93
CA ALA A 93 -17.15 13.88 -36.13
C ALA A 93 -18.47 14.23 -35.41
N LYS A 94 -19.64 13.86 -35.97
CA LYS A 94 -20.96 14.15 -35.41
C LYS A 94 -21.26 13.37 -34.13
N ILE A 95 -20.62 12.21 -33.95
CA ILE A 95 -20.84 11.33 -32.79
C ILE A 95 -19.68 11.35 -31.79
N ARG A 96 -18.68 12.23 -31.99
CA ARG A 96 -17.57 12.45 -31.04
C ARG A 96 -17.99 13.30 -29.83
N THR A 97 -19.03 12.85 -29.13
CA THR A 97 -19.61 13.55 -27.98
C THR A 97 -19.10 13.02 -26.64
N ALA A 98 -18.61 11.78 -26.58
CA ALA A 98 -17.94 11.28 -25.38
C ALA A 98 -16.59 11.98 -25.19
N THR A 99 -16.39 12.53 -24.01
CA THR A 99 -15.12 13.17 -23.64
C THR A 99 -14.45 12.44 -22.49
N LYS A 100 -13.12 12.36 -22.54
CA LYS A 100 -12.33 11.73 -21.48
C LYS A 100 -11.02 12.46 -21.30
N ILE A 101 -10.74 12.83 -20.05
CA ILE A 101 -9.47 13.44 -19.66
C ILE A 101 -8.47 12.33 -19.32
N PHE A 102 -7.33 12.33 -20.00
CA PHE A 102 -6.21 11.42 -19.76
C PHE A 102 -5.10 12.16 -19.04
N ARG A 103 -4.64 11.59 -17.94
CA ARG A 103 -3.60 12.16 -17.07
C ARG A 103 -2.77 11.03 -16.44
N PRO A 104 -1.99 10.29 -17.24
CA PRO A 104 -1.24 9.14 -16.75
C PRO A 104 -0.14 9.57 -15.78
N TYR A 105 0.28 8.64 -14.93
CA TYR A 105 1.57 8.70 -14.27
C TYR A 105 2.64 8.29 -15.27
N LEU A 106 3.69 9.10 -15.42
CA LEU A 106 4.86 8.76 -16.24
C LEU A 106 6.00 8.32 -15.35
N PHE A 107 6.67 7.24 -15.72
CA PHE A 107 7.81 6.66 -15.00
C PHE A 107 8.72 5.88 -15.94
N ASP A 108 9.82 5.40 -15.41
CA ASP A 108 10.78 4.55 -16.11
C ASP A 108 10.29 3.09 -16.14
N ALA A 109 9.92 2.59 -17.33
CA ALA A 109 9.38 1.24 -17.50
C ALA A 109 10.40 0.13 -17.21
N GLY A 110 11.71 0.44 -17.21
CA GLY A 110 12.76 -0.52 -16.90
C GLY A 110 12.76 -0.96 -15.43
N ILE A 111 12.08 -0.20 -14.56
CA ILE A 111 12.07 -0.43 -13.12
C ILE A 111 10.75 -1.09 -12.71
N PRO A 112 10.80 -2.31 -12.14
CA PRO A 112 9.61 -3.05 -11.76
C PRO A 112 8.97 -2.46 -10.51
N PHE A 113 7.65 -2.41 -10.49
CA PHE A 113 6.86 -2.29 -9.27
C PHE A 113 7.08 -3.55 -8.42
N VAL A 114 7.08 -3.41 -7.11
CA VAL A 114 7.32 -4.50 -6.16
C VAL A 114 6.25 -4.45 -5.07
N TYR A 115 5.64 -5.58 -4.79
CA TYR A 115 4.72 -5.79 -3.67
C TYR A 115 5.29 -6.89 -2.79
N ALA A 116 5.62 -6.57 -1.54
CA ALA A 116 6.26 -7.50 -0.61
C ALA A 116 5.39 -7.74 0.62
N TRP A 117 4.97 -8.99 0.82
CA TRP A 117 4.21 -9.45 1.98
C TRP A 117 5.12 -10.19 2.96
N PRO A 118 5.23 -9.75 4.22
CA PRO A 118 5.87 -10.56 5.25
C PRO A 118 5.00 -11.78 5.56
N LEU A 119 5.58 -12.98 5.61
CA LEU A 119 4.83 -14.23 5.83
C LEU A 119 4.79 -14.66 7.32
N GLY A 120 5.54 -13.99 8.19
CA GLY A 120 5.56 -14.27 9.63
C GLY A 120 6.36 -15.52 10.01
N GLN A 121 6.12 -16.03 11.22
CA GLN A 121 6.86 -17.16 11.81
C GLN A 121 6.22 -18.53 11.59
N GLU A 122 4.95 -18.57 11.20
CA GLU A 122 4.27 -19.83 10.89
C GLU A 122 4.88 -20.45 9.62
N PRO A 123 4.91 -21.78 9.49
CA PRO A 123 5.39 -22.45 8.29
C PRO A 123 4.66 -21.87 7.08
N ALA A 124 5.40 -21.16 6.24
CA ALA A 124 4.88 -20.54 5.04
C ALA A 124 4.23 -21.63 4.18
N ASP A 125 2.96 -21.44 3.79
CA ASP A 125 2.22 -22.40 2.97
C ASP A 125 2.81 -22.41 1.55
N GLN A 126 3.86 -23.21 1.38
CA GLN A 126 4.70 -23.30 0.18
C GLN A 126 3.86 -23.56 -1.07
N GLN A 127 2.77 -24.33 -0.94
CA GLN A 127 1.90 -24.63 -2.06
C GLN A 127 1.11 -23.39 -2.48
N ARG A 128 0.49 -22.67 -1.53
CA ARG A 128 -0.24 -21.44 -1.84
C ARG A 128 0.68 -20.35 -2.39
N ILE A 129 1.90 -20.23 -1.87
CA ILE A 129 2.93 -19.32 -2.39
C ILE A 129 3.23 -19.62 -3.86
N LYS A 130 3.53 -20.88 -4.19
CA LYS A 130 3.76 -21.30 -5.57
C LYS A 130 2.57 -21.00 -6.48
N THR A 131 1.35 -21.24 -5.99
CA THR A 131 0.13 -20.90 -6.74
C THR A 131 0.02 -19.40 -6.99
N ILE A 132 0.28 -18.55 -5.99
CA ILE A 132 0.29 -17.08 -6.20
C ILE A 132 1.37 -16.65 -7.19
N CYS A 133 2.57 -17.22 -7.14
CA CYS A 133 3.62 -16.94 -8.13
C CYS A 133 3.19 -17.33 -9.55
N SER A 134 2.59 -18.51 -9.72
CA SER A 134 2.01 -18.96 -11.01
C SER A 134 0.88 -18.03 -11.49
N LEU A 135 0.04 -17.52 -10.58
CA LEU A 135 -1.01 -16.54 -10.94
C LEU A 135 -0.40 -15.21 -11.40
N ALA A 136 0.73 -14.78 -10.81
CA ALA A 136 1.43 -13.56 -11.21
C ALA A 136 1.94 -13.64 -12.66
N GLU A 137 2.44 -14.80 -13.09
CA GLU A 137 2.92 -15.03 -14.47
C GLU A 137 1.81 -14.91 -15.53
N ARG A 138 0.54 -15.08 -15.14
CA ARG A 138 -0.63 -14.96 -16.03
C ARG A 138 -1.21 -13.54 -16.07
N LEU A 139 -0.66 -12.61 -15.28
CA LEU A 139 -1.08 -11.21 -15.28
C LEU A 139 -0.70 -10.57 -16.63
N TYR A 140 -1.68 -9.94 -17.29
CA TYR A 140 -1.49 -9.24 -18.56
C TYR A 140 -1.79 -7.73 -18.50
N GLN A 141 -2.37 -7.26 -17.40
CA GLN A 141 -2.89 -5.90 -17.25
C GLN A 141 -2.86 -5.46 -15.78
N LEU A 142 -2.52 -4.20 -15.51
CA LEU A 142 -2.68 -3.58 -14.19
C LEU A 142 -3.29 -2.18 -14.32
N GLY A 143 -4.58 -2.01 -13.99
CA GLY A 143 -5.27 -0.72 -14.12
C GLY A 143 -6.39 -0.77 -15.13
N ARG A 144 -6.29 0.04 -16.18
CA ARG A 144 -7.21 0.06 -17.32
C ARG A 144 -6.76 -0.93 -18.39
N GLY A 145 -7.62 -1.24 -19.36
CA GLY A 145 -7.27 -2.12 -20.49
C GLY A 145 -6.16 -1.64 -21.42
N ILE A 146 -5.62 -0.44 -21.20
CA ILE A 146 -4.45 0.11 -21.92
C ILE A 146 -3.17 0.02 -21.07
N ASP A 147 -3.27 -0.39 -19.81
CA ASP A 147 -2.14 -0.55 -18.89
C ASP A 147 -1.66 -2.01 -18.93
N MET A 148 -1.12 -2.42 -20.08
CA MET A 148 -0.57 -3.76 -20.28
C MET A 148 0.62 -3.98 -19.33
N ALA A 149 0.65 -5.13 -18.67
CA ALA A 149 1.65 -5.44 -17.65
C ALA A 149 1.91 -6.94 -17.60
N TRP A 150 3.06 -7.32 -17.04
CA TRP A 150 3.35 -8.70 -16.68
C TRP A 150 4.01 -8.73 -15.30
N ALA A 151 3.91 -9.86 -14.62
CA ALA A 151 4.43 -10.02 -13.27
C ALA A 151 5.10 -11.39 -13.08
N TRP A 152 5.89 -11.50 -12.02
CA TRP A 152 6.44 -12.75 -11.52
C TRP A 152 6.51 -12.69 -10.00
N GLY A 153 6.49 -13.85 -9.35
CA GLY A 153 6.55 -13.95 -7.90
C GLY A 153 7.71 -14.82 -7.45
N GLU A 154 8.29 -14.48 -6.30
CA GLU A 154 9.31 -15.30 -5.64
C GLU A 154 9.20 -15.18 -4.11
N THR A 155 9.87 -16.09 -3.41
CA THR A 155 10.07 -15.99 -1.96
C THR A 155 11.46 -15.46 -1.70
N ARG A 156 11.58 -14.47 -0.81
CA ARG A 156 12.86 -13.91 -0.36
C ARG A 156 12.93 -13.93 1.15
N ASP A 157 14.14 -13.88 1.69
CA ASP A 157 14.30 -13.62 3.12
C ASP A 157 13.97 -12.16 3.45
N ASP A 158 13.47 -11.92 4.65
CA ASP A 158 13.08 -10.59 5.14
C ASP A 158 14.25 -9.60 5.07
N ASP A 159 15.47 -10.06 5.34
CA ASP A 159 16.68 -9.25 5.25
C ASP A 159 16.97 -8.89 3.77
N GLU A 160 16.80 -9.81 2.83
CA GLU A 160 16.94 -9.53 1.39
C GLU A 160 15.86 -8.57 0.88
N VAL A 161 14.63 -8.66 1.42
CA VAL A 161 13.56 -7.71 1.11
C VAL A 161 13.87 -6.35 1.70
N ALA A 162 14.39 -6.27 2.91
CA ALA A 162 14.81 -5.01 3.51
C ALA A 162 15.91 -4.35 2.67
N ASP A 163 16.90 -5.11 2.23
CA ASP A 163 17.98 -4.63 1.36
C ASP A 163 17.44 -4.21 -0.01
N LEU A 164 16.54 -4.99 -0.61
CA LEU A 164 15.86 -4.66 -1.87
C LEU A 164 15.12 -3.32 -1.75
N LEU A 165 14.34 -3.12 -0.70
CA LEU A 165 13.56 -1.91 -0.49
C LEU A 165 14.44 -0.71 -0.13
N ALA A 166 15.51 -0.90 0.63
CA ALA A 166 16.46 0.15 0.98
C ALA A 166 17.29 0.62 -0.22
N ALA A 167 17.73 -0.31 -1.07
CA ALA A 167 18.44 -0.01 -2.31
C ALA A 167 17.50 0.48 -3.43
N TYR A 168 16.19 0.36 -3.25
CA TYR A 168 15.22 0.68 -4.29
C TYR A 168 15.28 2.18 -4.62
N PRO A 169 15.66 2.58 -5.85
CA PRO A 169 16.20 3.92 -6.12
C PRO A 169 15.16 5.05 -6.12
N ARG A 170 13.92 4.80 -5.68
CA ARG A 170 12.77 5.64 -6.04
C ARG A 170 11.78 5.89 -4.91
N GLN A 171 10.70 5.11 -4.80
CA GLN A 171 9.65 5.40 -3.82
C GLN A 171 9.10 4.10 -3.23
N VAL A 172 9.20 3.98 -1.91
CA VAL A 172 8.64 2.87 -1.15
C VAL A 172 7.48 3.40 -0.32
N PHE A 173 6.40 2.63 -0.25
CA PHE A 173 5.20 2.90 0.52
C PHE A 173 5.00 1.79 1.53
N HIS A 174 5.06 2.13 2.81
CA HIS A 174 4.83 1.19 3.89
C HIS A 174 3.40 1.29 4.42
N PRO A 175 2.72 0.15 4.64
CA PRO A 175 1.40 0.13 5.22
C PRO A 175 1.49 0.50 6.71
N SER A 176 0.53 1.29 7.17
CA SER A 176 0.38 1.66 8.58
C SER A 176 -0.85 0.96 9.15
N LYS A 177 -0.78 0.47 10.39
CA LYS A 177 -1.97 -0.10 11.07
C LYS A 177 -3.02 0.97 11.36
N ASN A 178 -2.57 2.16 11.74
CA ASN A 178 -3.36 3.34 12.02
C ASN A 178 -2.66 4.55 11.41
N GLY A 179 -3.41 5.60 11.03
CA GLY A 179 -2.82 6.87 10.61
C GLY A 179 -3.63 7.60 9.55
N SER A 180 -3.17 8.81 9.22
CA SER A 180 -3.76 9.71 8.21
C SER A 180 -3.02 9.65 6.88
N GLY A 181 -2.26 8.58 6.64
CA GLY A 181 -1.55 8.34 5.38
C GLY A 181 -2.49 8.19 4.18
N ARG A 182 -1.91 7.92 3.03
CA ARG A 182 -2.64 7.68 1.79
C ARG A 182 -3.47 6.41 1.91
N LEU A 183 -4.79 6.53 1.80
CA LEU A 183 -5.69 5.36 1.81
C LEU A 183 -5.61 4.63 0.47
N LEU A 184 -5.10 3.40 0.50
CA LEU A 184 -5.07 2.50 -0.64
C LEU A 184 -6.01 1.31 -0.39
N PRO A 185 -6.85 0.93 -1.37
CA PRO A 185 -7.66 -0.28 -1.25
C PRO A 185 -6.77 -1.53 -1.22
N THR A 186 -7.00 -2.42 -0.25
CA THR A 186 -6.30 -3.70 -0.09
C THR A 186 -7.29 -4.85 0.02
N PRO A 187 -6.89 -6.08 -0.37
CA PRO A 187 -7.70 -7.25 -0.12
C PRO A 187 -7.90 -7.47 1.39
N PHE A 188 -9.02 -8.10 1.71
CA PHE A 188 -9.43 -8.59 3.02
C PHE A 188 -10.32 -9.82 2.82
N PRO A 189 -10.51 -10.68 3.84
CA PRO A 189 -11.31 -11.89 3.69
C PRO A 189 -12.68 -11.63 3.07
N GLY A 190 -12.93 -12.21 1.89
CA GLY A 190 -14.16 -12.04 1.10
C GLY A 190 -14.08 -11.05 -0.06
N SER A 191 -12.90 -10.50 -0.38
CA SER A 191 -12.69 -9.64 -1.55
C SER A 191 -12.90 -10.41 -2.87
N LEU A 192 -12.37 -11.63 -2.98
CA LEU A 192 -12.52 -12.59 -4.07
C LEU A 192 -13.99 -12.93 -4.27
N LYS A 193 -14.70 -13.32 -3.20
CA LYS A 193 -16.14 -13.56 -3.24
C LYS A 193 -16.91 -12.34 -3.76
N SER A 194 -16.48 -11.13 -3.40
CA SER A 194 -17.09 -9.91 -3.91
C SER A 194 -16.80 -9.67 -5.40
N LEU A 195 -15.62 -10.06 -5.90
CA LEU A 195 -15.27 -10.01 -7.32
C LEU A 195 -16.06 -11.04 -8.13
N GLU A 196 -16.18 -12.27 -7.63
CA GLU A 196 -16.97 -13.34 -8.24
C GLU A 196 -18.44 -12.96 -8.33
N GLY A 197 -19.03 -12.48 -7.22
CA GLY A 197 -20.42 -12.02 -7.21
C GLY A 197 -20.65 -10.82 -8.15
N ARG A 198 -19.68 -9.90 -8.24
CA ARG A 198 -19.73 -8.80 -9.21
C ARG A 198 -19.64 -9.32 -10.65
N HIS A 199 -18.78 -10.29 -10.94
CA HIS A 199 -18.62 -10.89 -12.26
C HIS A 199 -19.90 -11.59 -12.71
N GLN A 200 -20.49 -12.42 -11.83
CA GLN A 200 -21.78 -13.07 -12.09
C GLN A 200 -22.88 -12.05 -12.38
N ALA A 201 -23.05 -11.05 -11.51
CA ALA A 201 -24.03 -9.99 -11.72
C ALA A 201 -23.78 -9.15 -12.99
N TYR A 202 -22.53 -9.04 -13.45
CA TYR A 202 -22.19 -8.38 -14.71
C TYR A 202 -22.59 -9.20 -15.94
N GLY A 203 -22.57 -10.53 -15.85
CA GLY A 203 -23.13 -11.44 -16.85
C GLY A 203 -24.64 -11.30 -17.00
N GLU A 204 -25.34 -11.05 -15.89
CA GLU A 204 -26.81 -10.91 -15.84
C GLU A 204 -27.28 -9.44 -15.93
N ARG A 205 -26.39 -8.51 -16.30
CA ARG A 205 -26.66 -7.05 -16.25
C ARG A 205 -27.78 -6.59 -17.18
N PHE A 206 -28.14 -7.40 -18.17
CA PHE A 206 -29.27 -7.15 -19.05
C PHE A 206 -30.31 -8.23 -18.83
N SER A 207 -31.48 -7.85 -18.36
CA SER A 207 -32.63 -8.76 -18.23
C SER A 207 -33.77 -8.29 -19.13
N TYR A 208 -34.43 -9.24 -19.79
CA TYR A 208 -35.53 -8.96 -20.70
C TYR A 208 -36.87 -9.23 -20.00
N SER A 209 -37.73 -8.22 -19.89
CA SER A 209 -39.09 -8.36 -19.37
C SER A 209 -40.10 -8.14 -20.49
N LYS A 210 -41.03 -9.08 -20.68
CA LYS A 210 -42.18 -8.89 -21.59
C LYS A 210 -43.32 -8.21 -20.85
N GLU A 211 -43.73 -7.04 -21.34
CA GLU A 211 -44.99 -6.38 -20.99
C GLU A 211 -45.89 -6.41 -22.23
N GLY A 212 -46.78 -7.39 -22.30
CA GLY A 212 -47.62 -7.63 -23.48
C GLY A 212 -46.81 -7.99 -24.72
N LYS A 213 -46.96 -7.21 -25.81
CA LYS A 213 -46.21 -7.37 -27.08
C LYS A 213 -44.83 -6.68 -27.07
N LYS A 214 -44.50 -5.89 -26.03
CA LYS A 214 -43.23 -5.14 -25.96
C LYS A 214 -42.21 -5.86 -25.08
N VAL A 215 -40.98 -6.00 -25.58
CA VAL A 215 -39.83 -6.47 -24.80
C VAL A 215 -39.10 -5.25 -24.25
N LYS A 216 -38.98 -5.16 -22.93
CA LYS A 216 -38.22 -4.11 -22.25
C LYS A 216 -36.90 -4.71 -21.76
N VAL A 217 -35.80 -4.04 -22.09
CA VAL A 217 -34.48 -4.38 -21.56
C VAL A 217 -34.27 -3.59 -20.28
N VAL A 218 -34.09 -4.28 -19.17
CA VAL A 218 -33.74 -3.70 -17.88
C VAL A 218 -32.25 -3.86 -17.69
N PHE A 219 -31.55 -2.74 -17.58
CA PHE A 219 -30.14 -2.70 -17.20
C PHE A 219 -30.00 -2.66 -15.68
N ARG A 220 -29.22 -3.58 -15.11
CA ARG A 220 -28.88 -3.61 -13.69
C ARG A 220 -27.39 -3.38 -13.51
N GLN A 221 -27.03 -2.36 -12.74
CA GLN A 221 -25.64 -2.07 -12.44
C GLN A 221 -25.10 -3.10 -11.43
N PRO A 222 -24.00 -3.81 -11.72
CA PRO A 222 -23.45 -4.80 -10.80
C PRO A 222 -22.89 -4.17 -9.52
N PRO A 223 -22.97 -4.87 -8.37
CA PRO A 223 -22.50 -4.37 -7.08
C PRO A 223 -21.00 -4.07 -7.12
N LYS A 224 -20.56 -3.03 -6.41
CA LYS A 224 -19.14 -2.67 -6.33
C LYS A 224 -18.35 -3.81 -5.66
N ALA A 225 -17.15 -4.07 -6.16
CA ALA A 225 -16.21 -4.95 -5.48
C ALA A 225 -15.84 -4.35 -4.12
N ARG A 226 -15.63 -5.20 -3.13
CA ARG A 226 -15.34 -4.80 -1.74
C ARG A 226 -13.86 -4.97 -1.46
N PHE A 227 -13.26 -3.92 -0.90
CA PHE A 227 -11.89 -3.89 -0.42
C PHE A 227 -11.85 -3.03 0.84
N GLN A 228 -10.91 -3.30 1.74
CA GLN A 228 -10.67 -2.43 2.89
C GLN A 228 -9.73 -1.29 2.51
N LEU A 229 -9.79 -0.17 3.21
CA LEU A 229 -8.87 0.96 3.00
C LEU A 229 -7.76 0.89 4.04
N THR A 230 -6.52 0.72 3.59
CA THR A 230 -5.33 0.73 4.46
C THR A 230 -4.57 2.04 4.26
N PRO A 231 -4.20 2.75 5.34
CA PRO A 231 -3.33 3.90 5.24
C PRO A 231 -1.89 3.48 4.92
N TYR A 232 -1.26 4.17 3.99
CA TYR A 232 0.14 4.02 3.61
C TYR A 232 0.89 5.33 3.82
N GLU A 233 2.18 5.25 4.16
CA GLU A 233 3.01 6.44 4.39
C GLU A 233 2.35 7.40 5.38
N SER A 234 1.80 6.85 6.48
CA SER A 234 1.28 7.70 7.54
C SER A 234 2.43 8.50 8.14
N PRO A 235 2.25 9.81 8.38
CA PRO A 235 3.28 10.57 9.07
C PRO A 235 3.49 10.00 10.48
N PRO A 236 4.72 10.06 11.01
CA PRO A 236 4.99 9.54 12.33
C PRO A 236 4.18 10.30 13.38
N SER A 237 3.78 9.60 14.44
CA SER A 237 3.16 10.23 15.61
C SER A 237 4.21 10.95 16.43
N ARG A 238 3.93 12.21 16.81
CA ARG A 238 4.86 13.08 17.53
C ARG A 238 4.23 13.53 18.84
N GLN A 239 4.87 13.21 19.96
CA GLN A 239 4.45 13.63 21.29
C GLN A 239 5.57 14.43 21.97
N ILE A 240 5.24 15.63 22.45
CA ILE A 240 6.20 16.48 23.17
C ILE A 240 5.97 16.29 24.67
N TYR A 241 7.04 15.95 25.37
CA TYR A 241 7.07 15.86 26.82
C TYR A 241 7.94 16.97 27.39
N GLU A 242 7.58 17.44 28.58
CA GLU A 242 8.33 18.43 29.33
C GLU A 242 9.11 17.78 30.45
N LEU A 243 10.37 18.20 30.64
CA LEU A 243 11.18 17.80 31.80
C LEU A 243 10.76 18.68 32.97
N ARG A 244 10.02 18.10 33.91
CA ARG A 244 9.51 18.77 35.09
C ARG A 244 10.25 18.32 36.34
N ASP A 245 10.38 19.23 37.29
CA ASP A 245 10.84 18.88 38.63
C ASP A 245 9.80 17.94 39.28
N PRO A 246 10.20 16.80 39.86
CA PRO A 246 9.26 15.84 40.44
C PRO A 246 8.69 16.29 41.79
N VAL A 247 9.27 17.31 42.42
CA VAL A 247 8.87 17.84 43.74
C VAL A 247 8.16 19.18 43.60
N GLN A 248 8.62 20.05 42.71
CA GLN A 248 8.06 21.39 42.51
C GLN A 248 7.16 21.45 41.26
N GLU A 249 5.86 21.60 41.49
CA GLU A 249 4.89 21.71 40.41
C GLU A 249 5.13 22.96 39.54
N GLY A 250 5.01 22.80 38.22
CA GLY A 250 5.18 23.89 37.26
C GLY A 250 6.63 24.30 36.99
N VAL A 251 7.62 23.73 37.69
CA VAL A 251 9.04 24.04 37.49
C VAL A 251 9.65 23.11 36.45
N PHE A 252 10.47 23.66 35.54
CA PHE A 252 11.25 22.86 34.60
C PHE A 252 12.48 22.28 35.30
N ALA A 253 12.83 21.04 34.97
CA ALA A 253 14.11 20.43 35.30
C ALA A 253 14.99 20.43 34.05
N PRO A 254 15.67 21.55 33.74
CA PRO A 254 16.48 21.63 32.54
C PRO A 254 17.64 20.62 32.57
N TRP A 255 17.96 20.07 31.41
CA TRP A 255 19.03 19.11 31.24
C TRP A 255 20.16 19.70 30.38
N PRO A 256 21.44 19.59 30.77
CA PRO A 256 22.56 20.13 30.00
C PRO A 256 22.65 19.49 28.60
N LEU A 257 22.76 20.32 27.55
CA LEU A 257 22.87 19.83 26.16
C LEU A 257 24.06 18.88 25.96
N VAL A 258 25.18 19.14 26.63
CA VAL A 258 26.39 18.30 26.59
C VAL A 258 26.14 16.87 27.10
N ARG A 259 25.04 16.64 27.83
CA ARG A 259 24.61 15.34 28.35
C ARG A 259 23.34 14.82 27.67
N ALA A 260 23.01 15.31 26.47
CA ALA A 260 21.81 14.89 25.73
C ALA A 260 21.75 13.37 25.50
N TYR A 261 22.90 12.75 25.19
CA TYR A 261 23.01 11.30 25.02
C TYR A 261 22.57 10.54 26.28
N GLU A 262 23.04 10.99 27.45
CA GLU A 262 22.68 10.36 28.73
C GLU A 262 21.18 10.48 29.02
N LEU A 263 20.58 11.64 28.74
CA LEU A 263 19.14 11.85 28.86
C LEU A 263 18.36 10.85 28.00
N VAL A 264 18.74 10.72 26.72
CA VAL A 264 18.08 9.80 25.78
C VAL A 264 18.20 8.35 26.24
N VAL A 265 19.39 7.93 26.69
CA VAL A 265 19.61 6.57 27.22
C VAL A 265 18.76 6.30 28.46
N ARG A 266 18.71 7.26 29.40
CA ARG A 266 17.88 7.16 30.62
C ARG A 266 16.40 7.01 30.26
N LEU A 267 15.88 7.88 29.39
CA LEU A 267 14.48 7.85 28.96
C LEU A 267 14.13 6.54 28.23
N ARG A 268 14.98 6.12 27.27
CA ARG A 268 14.79 4.87 26.53
C ARG A 268 14.76 3.67 27.48
N ASN A 269 15.77 3.51 28.32
CA ASN A 269 15.88 2.35 29.21
C ASN A 269 14.73 2.30 30.22
N ALA A 270 14.33 3.46 30.77
CA ALA A 270 13.17 3.54 31.65
C ALA A 270 11.86 3.19 30.93
N ALA A 271 11.67 3.65 29.69
CA ALA A 271 10.51 3.30 28.87
C ALA A 271 10.47 1.80 28.57
N VAL A 272 11.59 1.20 28.14
CA VAL A 272 11.71 -0.25 27.90
C VAL A 272 11.35 -1.04 29.15
N ALA A 273 11.91 -0.69 30.31
CA ALA A 273 11.63 -1.40 31.56
C ALA A 273 10.15 -1.32 31.95
N ARG A 274 9.53 -0.14 31.85
CA ARG A 274 8.10 0.06 32.16
C ARG A 274 7.19 -0.68 31.17
N LEU A 275 7.48 -0.60 29.88
CA LEU A 275 6.67 -1.26 28.84
C LEU A 275 6.76 -2.77 28.93
N LYS A 276 7.95 -3.34 29.18
CA LYS A 276 8.11 -4.79 29.39
C LYS A 276 7.34 -5.29 30.60
N ARG A 277 7.34 -4.53 31.70
CA ARG A 277 6.53 -4.86 32.89
C ARG A 277 5.03 -4.83 32.58
N ALA A 278 4.57 -3.84 31.82
CA ALA A 278 3.15 -3.68 31.49
C ALA A 278 2.66 -4.65 30.39
N MET A 279 3.52 -5.02 29.44
CA MET A 279 3.19 -5.83 28.27
C MET A 279 4.25 -6.92 28.03
N PRO A 280 4.38 -7.92 28.93
CA PRO A 280 5.44 -8.92 28.85
C PRO A 280 5.40 -9.74 27.56
N ALA A 281 4.20 -10.01 27.03
CA ALA A 281 4.01 -10.72 25.76
C ALA A 281 4.60 -10.00 24.53
N ARG A 282 4.93 -8.71 24.65
CA ARG A 282 5.53 -7.89 23.57
C ARG A 282 6.99 -7.52 23.83
N ALA A 283 7.67 -8.22 24.75
CA ALA A 283 9.05 -7.89 25.13
C ALA A 283 10.02 -7.83 23.94
N ALA A 284 9.92 -8.78 23.00
CA ALA A 284 10.75 -8.81 21.80
C ALA A 284 10.49 -7.60 20.89
N ASP A 285 9.22 -7.26 20.65
CA ASP A 285 8.87 -6.07 19.86
C ASP A 285 9.33 -4.76 20.53
N ILE A 286 9.28 -4.70 21.86
CA ILE A 286 9.74 -3.52 22.63
C ILE A 286 11.25 -3.33 22.43
N ASP A 287 12.05 -4.38 22.56
CA ASP A 287 13.49 -4.30 22.31
C ASP A 287 13.78 -3.91 20.86
N ARG A 288 13.10 -4.56 19.93
CA ARG A 288 13.25 -4.31 18.49
C ARG A 288 12.94 -2.86 18.11
N VAL A 289 11.91 -2.24 18.66
CA VAL A 289 11.46 -0.88 18.25
C VAL A 289 12.13 0.24 19.05
N LEU A 290 12.43 0.05 20.35
CA LEU A 290 13.04 1.09 21.20
C LEU A 290 14.56 0.99 21.31
N VAL A 291 15.12 -0.22 21.30
CA VAL A 291 16.58 -0.43 21.34
C VAL A 291 17.13 -0.56 19.93
N GLY A 292 16.45 -1.34 19.08
CA GLY A 292 16.76 -1.47 17.65
C GLY A 292 18.06 -2.19 17.34
N ARG A 293 18.72 -2.79 18.34
CA ARG A 293 19.97 -3.54 18.19
C ARG A 293 19.81 -4.91 18.82
N ARG A 294 20.33 -5.93 18.14
CA ARG A 294 20.50 -7.29 18.65
C ARG A 294 21.66 -7.33 19.66
N PRO A 295 21.73 -8.37 20.52
CA PRO A 295 22.83 -8.53 21.48
C PRO A 295 24.23 -8.60 20.84
N ASP A 296 24.32 -9.05 19.59
CA ASP A 296 25.55 -9.14 18.79
C ASP A 296 25.98 -7.79 18.16
N GLY A 297 25.22 -6.72 18.40
CA GLY A 297 25.46 -5.40 17.84
C GLY A 297 24.84 -5.15 16.46
N GLY A 298 24.24 -6.17 15.84
CA GLY A 298 23.50 -6.07 14.58
C GLY A 298 22.20 -5.25 14.75
N ASN A 299 21.65 -4.76 13.63
CA ASN A 299 20.37 -4.08 13.65
C ASN A 299 19.23 -5.09 13.74
N ASP A 300 18.30 -4.89 14.67
CA ASP A 300 17.09 -5.71 14.79
C ASP A 300 15.85 -5.07 14.11
N CYS A 301 15.96 -3.78 13.82
CA CYS A 301 14.96 -2.98 13.12
C CYS A 301 15.69 -1.88 12.34
N PRO A 302 15.30 -1.55 11.10
CA PRO A 302 15.86 -0.40 10.39
C PRO A 302 15.67 0.91 11.20
N PRO A 303 16.60 1.89 11.14
CA PRO A 303 16.49 3.14 11.89
C PRO A 303 15.17 3.91 11.70
N GLU A 304 14.50 3.73 10.56
CA GLU A 304 13.20 4.31 10.20
C GLU A 304 12.04 3.69 10.98
N GLY A 305 12.16 2.42 11.36
CA GLY A 305 11.13 1.69 12.13
C GLY A 305 11.28 1.81 13.65
N ARG A 306 12.21 2.64 14.14
CA ARG A 306 12.49 2.82 15.58
C ARG A 306 11.79 4.04 16.14
N VAL A 307 11.35 3.94 17.41
CA VAL A 307 10.92 5.12 18.17
C VAL A 307 12.13 6.02 18.40
N ARG A 308 11.99 7.30 18.07
CA ARG A 308 13.04 8.32 18.23
C ARG A 308 12.73 9.20 19.42
N ILE A 309 13.71 9.34 20.30
CA ILE A 309 13.66 10.25 21.45
C ILE A 309 14.59 11.41 21.15
N ILE A 310 14.01 12.56 20.85
CA ILE A 310 14.69 13.74 20.31
C ILE A 310 14.70 14.83 21.38
N PRO A 311 15.84 15.09 22.05
CA PRO A 311 15.94 16.20 22.99
C PRO A 311 15.86 17.54 22.24
N LEU A 312 15.05 18.46 22.76
CA LEU A 312 14.82 19.78 22.17
C LEU A 312 15.49 20.86 23.04
N PRO A 313 16.69 21.33 22.68
CA PRO A 313 17.33 22.44 23.39
C PRO A 313 16.62 23.77 23.10
N SER A 314 16.58 24.64 24.11
CA SER A 314 16.13 26.02 23.93
C SER A 314 17.10 26.79 23.03
N ILE A 315 16.69 27.21 21.85
CA ILE A 315 17.51 27.99 20.89
C ILE A 315 16.73 29.18 20.34
N GLY A 316 17.43 30.15 19.72
CA GLY A 316 16.82 31.23 18.94
C GLY A 316 16.48 32.51 19.71
N HIS A 317 16.68 32.56 21.02
CA HIS A 317 16.52 33.78 21.83
C HIS A 317 17.87 34.22 22.42
N MET A 318 18.08 35.52 22.65
CA MET A 318 19.35 36.05 23.20
C MET A 318 19.67 35.55 24.63
N HIS A 319 18.63 35.14 25.37
CA HIS A 319 18.76 34.57 26.71
C HIS A 319 18.61 33.04 26.73
N ALA A 320 18.70 32.38 25.56
CA ALA A 320 18.62 30.93 25.50
C ALA A 320 19.90 30.28 26.04
N ASP A 321 19.78 29.54 27.13
CA ASP A 321 20.86 28.78 27.78
C ASP A 321 21.21 27.46 27.08
N ARG A 322 20.47 27.10 26.02
CA ARG A 322 20.63 25.85 25.25
C ARG A 322 20.32 24.59 26.04
N GLU A 323 19.77 24.70 27.24
CA GLU A 323 19.38 23.54 28.02
C GLU A 323 18.13 22.88 27.43
N ILE A 324 18.03 21.57 27.62
CA ILE A 324 16.92 20.76 27.17
C ILE A 324 15.83 20.81 28.22
N ARG A 325 14.66 21.30 27.85
CA ARG A 325 13.46 21.32 28.71
C ARG A 325 12.33 20.44 28.17
N ARG A 326 12.45 20.02 26.92
CA ARG A 326 11.45 19.23 26.23
C ARG A 326 12.09 18.10 25.45
N VAL A 327 11.36 17.01 25.33
CA VAL A 327 11.76 15.85 24.55
C VAL A 327 10.60 15.49 23.62
N LEU A 328 10.88 15.41 22.33
CA LEU A 328 9.96 14.89 21.34
C LEU A 328 10.15 13.38 21.26
N VAL A 329 9.09 12.62 21.45
CA VAL A 329 9.03 11.20 21.11
C VAL A 329 8.31 11.06 19.79
N GLU A 330 9.01 10.56 18.79
CA GLU A 330 8.48 10.26 17.47
C GLU A 330 8.31 8.74 17.32
N THR A 331 7.09 8.30 17.05
CA THR A 331 6.75 6.89 16.75
C THR A 331 6.48 6.78 15.25
N PRO A 332 7.24 5.95 14.51
CA PRO A 332 7.08 5.81 13.06
C PRO A 332 5.72 5.23 12.66
#